data_AF-A0A1L5L491-F1
#
_entry.id   AF-A0A1L5L491-F1
#
_cell.length_a   1.000
_cell.length_b   1.000
_cell.length_c   1.000
_cell.angle_alpha   90.00
_cell.angle_beta   90.00
_cell.angle_gamma   90.00
#
_symmetry.space_group_name_H-M   'P 1'
#
loop_
_entity.id
_entity.type
_entity.pdbx_description
1 polymer ?
#
loop_
_entity_poly.entity_id
_entity_poly.type
_entity_poly.pdbx_seq_one_letter_code
_entity_poly.pdbx_strand_id
1 'polypeptide(L)'
;PDMALQPCAYETLWDVEGDHLNCMLVQRSGDMGLGVPFNMTQYATLVYMIAHVSGLKPGQFTHIINNAHIYENHVEALKTQLARLDEAKPAPSLWINDKVQNFYDFTADDVKLEGYEHLGKLPMEVAV
;
A
#
# COMPACT_ATOMS: atom_id res chain seq x y z
N PRO A 1 20.42 20.72 5.11
CA PRO A 1 19.37 19.69 4.99
C PRO A 1 19.51 18.96 3.65
N ASP A 2 19.85 17.67 3.68
CA ASP A 2 20.33 16.91 2.50
C ASP A 2 19.22 16.16 1.74
N MET A 3 17.95 16.30 2.13
CA MET A 3 16.82 15.60 1.51
C MET A 3 16.04 16.53 0.58
N ALA A 4 15.81 16.09 -0.67
CA ALA A 4 14.97 16.79 -1.65
C ALA A 4 13.50 16.89 -1.20
N LEU A 5 12.99 15.87 -0.49
CA LEU A 5 11.70 15.86 0.17
C LEU A 5 11.76 15.03 1.45
N GLN A 6 11.14 15.50 2.52
CA GLN A 6 11.08 14.76 3.80
C GLN A 6 10.18 13.53 3.67
N PRO A 7 10.47 12.40 4.34
CA PRO A 7 9.65 11.19 4.27
C PRO A 7 8.19 11.47 4.62
N CYS A 8 7.25 11.05 3.75
CA CYS A 8 5.81 11.14 4.01
C CYS A 8 5.36 10.05 4.97
N ALA A 9 5.61 8.79 4.60
CA ALA A 9 5.59 7.64 5.50
C ALA A 9 6.95 7.59 6.22
N TYR A 10 6.95 7.72 7.54
CA TYR A 10 8.20 7.94 8.30
C TYR A 10 8.47 6.92 9.41
N GLU A 11 7.45 6.18 9.82
CA GLU A 11 7.58 5.21 10.90
C GLU A 11 6.71 3.98 10.63
N THR A 12 7.26 2.81 10.91
CA THR A 12 6.51 1.56 10.96
C THR A 12 6.72 0.89 12.31
N LEU A 13 5.65 0.43 12.93
CA LEU A 13 5.70 -0.36 14.16
C LEU A 13 5.22 -1.78 13.82
N TRP A 14 5.91 -2.78 14.37
CA TRP A 14 5.68 -4.18 14.06
C TRP A 14 5.48 -4.98 15.33
N ASP A 15 4.56 -5.93 15.30
CA ASP A 15 4.29 -6.87 16.39
C ASP A 15 3.90 -8.25 15.83
N VAL A 16 4.01 -9.27 16.68
CA VAL A 16 3.66 -10.65 16.32
C VAL A 16 2.56 -11.13 17.25
N GLU A 17 1.44 -11.54 16.66
CA GLU A 17 0.32 -12.16 17.37
C GLU A 17 0.13 -13.60 16.86
N GLY A 18 0.45 -14.58 17.69
CA GLY A 18 0.46 -15.99 17.28
C GLY A 18 1.50 -16.23 16.18
N ASP A 19 1.04 -16.65 15.01
CA ASP A 19 1.84 -16.85 13.80
C ASP A 19 1.71 -15.70 12.79
N HIS A 20 1.12 -14.55 13.17
CA HIS A 20 0.88 -13.41 12.28
C HIS A 20 1.78 -12.21 12.59
N LEU A 21 2.36 -11.61 11.54
CA LEU A 21 3.13 -10.36 11.61
C LEU A 21 2.23 -9.17 11.28
N ASN A 22 1.98 -8.33 12.29
CA ASN A 22 1.22 -7.09 12.15
C ASN A 22 2.14 -5.90 11.86
N CYS A 23 1.61 -4.89 11.17
CA CYS A 23 2.33 -3.65 10.88
C CYS A 23 1.43 -2.43 11.00
N MET A 24 1.88 -1.43 11.74
CA MET A 24 1.32 -0.08 11.72
C MET A 24 2.24 0.84 10.93
N LEU A 25 1.71 1.55 9.93
CA LEU A 25 2.40 2.62 9.22
C LEU A 25 1.92 3.98 9.74
N VAL A 26 2.85 4.87 10.07
CA VAL A 26 2.56 6.28 10.40
C VAL A 26 3.05 7.19 9.28
N GLN A 27 2.11 7.97 8.75
CA GLN A 27 2.32 8.88 7.62
C GLN A 27 1.93 10.31 8.02
N ARG A 28 2.89 11.24 7.93
CA ARG A 28 2.65 12.66 8.30
C ARG A 28 1.75 13.40 7.32
N SER A 29 1.75 12.99 6.05
CA SER A 29 1.07 13.66 4.93
C SER A 29 0.68 12.62 3.88
N GLY A 30 -0.62 12.45 3.65
CA GLY A 30 -1.19 11.46 2.75
C GLY A 30 -2.10 12.09 1.70
N ASP A 31 -1.62 12.12 0.47
CA ASP A 31 -2.43 12.41 -0.71
C ASP A 31 -3.38 11.24 -0.96
N MET A 32 -4.68 11.47 -0.74
CA MET A 32 -5.71 10.46 -0.88
C MET A 32 -5.94 10.01 -2.32
N GLY A 33 -5.59 10.84 -3.31
CA GLY A 33 -5.77 10.55 -4.74
C GLY A 33 -4.70 9.61 -5.28
N LEU A 34 -3.43 9.94 -5.07
CA LEU A 34 -2.31 9.17 -5.61
C LEU A 34 -1.52 8.47 -4.51
N GLY A 35 -0.98 9.22 -3.54
CA GLY A 35 0.02 8.70 -2.60
C GLY A 35 -0.48 7.54 -1.71
N VAL A 36 -1.65 7.68 -1.10
CA VAL A 36 -2.19 6.71 -0.13
C VAL A 36 -2.46 5.35 -0.76
N PRO A 37 -3.12 5.23 -1.93
CA PRO A 37 -3.25 3.95 -2.63
C PRO A 37 -1.91 3.23 -2.87
N PHE A 38 -0.88 3.95 -3.33
CA PHE A 38 0.45 3.36 -3.53
C PHE A 38 1.11 2.92 -2.22
N ASN A 39 1.04 3.76 -1.19
CA ASN A 39 1.59 3.43 0.13
C ASN A 39 0.93 2.19 0.71
N MET A 40 -0.41 2.08 0.64
CA MET A 40 -1.12 0.91 1.12
C MET A 40 -0.63 -0.37 0.43
N THR A 41 -0.55 -0.39 -0.90
CA THR A 41 -0.07 -1.56 -1.64
C THR A 41 1.40 -1.87 -1.35
N GLN A 42 2.26 -0.84 -1.28
CA GLN A 42 3.70 -1.00 -1.00
C GLN A 42 3.93 -1.62 0.37
N TYR A 43 3.30 -1.10 1.42
CA TYR A 43 3.50 -1.59 2.79
C TYR A 43 2.80 -2.93 3.03
N ALA A 44 1.63 -3.19 2.43
CA ALA A 44 1.04 -4.53 2.44
C ALA A 44 1.98 -5.56 1.80
N THR A 45 2.61 -5.21 0.66
CA THR A 45 3.61 -6.08 0.01
C THR A 45 4.82 -6.30 0.91
N LEU A 46 5.31 -5.25 1.56
CA LEU A 46 6.43 -5.35 2.52
C LEU A 46 6.10 -6.29 3.68
N VAL A 47 4.89 -6.20 4.25
CA VAL A 47 4.43 -7.11 5.32
C VAL A 47 4.45 -8.56 4.85
N TYR A 48 3.92 -8.83 3.67
CA TYR A 48 3.91 -10.18 3.07
C TYR A 48 5.33 -10.73 2.88
N MET A 49 6.24 -9.93 2.34
CA MET A 49 7.64 -10.31 2.13
C MET A 49 8.35 -10.61 3.45
N ILE A 50 8.21 -9.74 4.46
CA ILE A 50 8.88 -9.91 5.76
C ILE A 50 8.28 -11.10 6.51
N ALA A 51 6.95 -11.25 6.51
CA ALA A 51 6.29 -12.38 7.15
C ALA A 51 6.81 -13.70 6.57
N HIS A 52 6.87 -13.83 5.25
CA HIS A 52 7.33 -15.04 4.57
C HIS A 52 8.74 -15.47 4.98
N VAL A 53 9.74 -14.58 4.84
CA VAL A 53 11.13 -14.92 5.15
C VAL A 53 11.39 -15.08 6.66
N SER A 54 10.45 -14.64 7.49
CA SER A 54 10.48 -14.83 8.94
C SER A 54 9.69 -16.07 9.40
N GLY A 55 9.10 -16.84 8.48
CA GLY A 55 8.27 -18.01 8.82
C GLY A 55 6.94 -17.67 9.48
N LEU A 56 6.44 -16.45 9.27
CA LEU A 56 5.17 -15.93 9.77
C LEU A 56 4.15 -15.78 8.63
N LYS A 57 2.89 -15.56 9.00
CA LYS A 57 1.79 -15.18 8.11
C LYS A 57 1.60 -13.66 8.14
N PRO A 58 1.15 -13.04 7.03
CA PRO A 58 0.79 -11.63 7.04
C PRO A 58 -0.40 -11.40 7.98
N GLY A 59 -0.26 -10.47 8.92
CA GLY A 59 -1.29 -10.07 9.87
C GLY A 59 -2.01 -8.79 9.47
N GLN A 60 -2.49 -8.06 10.47
CA GLN A 60 -3.19 -6.79 10.29
C GLN A 60 -2.23 -5.67 9.87
N PHE A 61 -2.60 -4.95 8.83
CA PHE A 61 -1.97 -3.69 8.43
C PHE A 61 -2.82 -2.50 8.86
N THR A 62 -2.26 -1.60 9.67
CA THR A 62 -2.92 -0.39 10.16
C THR A 62 -2.23 0.85 9.61
N HIS A 63 -2.95 1.74 8.93
CA HIS A 63 -2.37 2.95 8.34
C HIS A 63 -2.88 4.20 9.05
N ILE A 64 -1.99 4.86 9.80
CA ILE A 64 -2.24 6.12 10.50
C ILE A 64 -1.76 7.27 9.64
N ILE A 65 -2.67 8.18 9.30
CA ILE A 65 -2.38 9.36 8.47
C ILE A 65 -2.71 10.62 9.27
N ASN A 66 -1.70 11.47 9.49
CA ASN A 66 -1.90 12.72 10.23
C ASN A 66 -2.62 13.78 9.38
N ASN A 67 -2.02 14.20 8.26
CA ASN A 67 -2.66 15.10 7.30
C ASN A 67 -3.11 14.32 6.07
N ALA A 68 -4.34 13.80 6.12
CA ALA A 68 -5.03 13.22 4.97
C ALA A 68 -5.68 14.35 4.15
N HIS A 69 -5.29 14.48 2.87
CA HIS A 69 -5.72 15.58 2.02
C HIS A 69 -6.01 15.13 0.59
N ILE A 70 -6.78 15.96 -0.12
CA ILE A 70 -7.10 15.84 -1.53
C ILE A 70 -6.63 17.12 -2.21
N TYR A 71 -5.86 17.01 -3.30
CA TYR A 71 -5.53 18.17 -4.12
C TYR A 71 -6.74 18.63 -4.94
N GLU A 72 -6.88 19.94 -5.16
CA GLU A 72 -8.02 20.51 -5.88
C GLU A 72 -8.18 19.93 -7.29
N ASN A 73 -7.07 19.68 -7.98
CA ASN A 73 -7.04 19.07 -9.32
C ASN A 73 -7.41 17.56 -9.32
N HIS A 74 -7.59 16.93 -8.15
CA HIS A 74 -8.02 15.52 -8.03
C HIS A 74 -9.51 15.38 -7.71
N VAL A 75 -10.18 16.47 -7.30
CA VAL A 75 -11.55 16.42 -6.77
C VAL A 75 -12.54 15.77 -7.75
N GLU A 76 -12.51 16.15 -9.03
CA GLU A 76 -13.46 15.61 -10.02
C GLU A 76 -13.17 14.14 -10.36
N ALA A 77 -11.89 13.74 -10.39
CA ALA A 77 -11.51 12.34 -10.58
C ALA A 77 -11.98 11.47 -9.40
N LEU A 78 -11.80 11.95 -8.16
CA LEU A 78 -12.22 11.25 -6.95
C LEU A 78 -13.75 11.17 -6.81
N LYS A 79 -14.48 12.23 -7.18
CA LYS A 79 -15.95 12.17 -7.27
C LYS A 79 -16.40 11.11 -8.28
N THR A 80 -15.72 11.01 -9.43
CA THR A 80 -16.00 9.97 -10.43
C THR A 80 -15.73 8.57 -9.88
N GLN A 81 -14.63 8.39 -9.11
CA GLN A 81 -14.33 7.13 -8.44
C GLN A 81 -15.41 6.73 -7.43
N LEU A 82 -15.84 7.68 -6.58
CA LEU A 82 -16.88 7.45 -5.57
C LEU A 82 -18.25 7.16 -6.19
N ALA A 83 -18.58 7.79 -7.32
CA ALA A 83 -19.84 7.57 -8.02
C ALA A 83 -19.99 6.14 -8.59
N ARG A 84 -18.89 5.39 -8.69
CA ARG A 84 -18.86 3.99 -9.17
C ARG A 84 -18.60 2.98 -8.05
N LEU A 85 -18.83 3.37 -6.78
CA LEU A 85 -18.61 2.49 -5.63
C LEU A 85 -19.39 1.18 -5.72
N ASP A 86 -20.63 1.22 -6.23
CA ASP A 86 -21.47 0.03 -6.39
C ASP A 86 -20.94 -0.95 -7.46
N GLU A 87 -20.02 -0.50 -8.31
CA GLU A 87 -19.33 -1.32 -9.33
C GLU A 87 -17.98 -1.86 -8.82
N ALA A 88 -17.62 -1.59 -7.56
CA ALA A 88 -16.33 -1.98 -6.99
C ALA A 88 -16.10 -3.49 -7.12
N LYS A 89 -14.90 -3.83 -7.58
CA LYS A 89 -14.46 -5.22 -7.76
C LYS A 89 -13.99 -5.81 -6.43
N PRO A 90 -14.08 -7.14 -6.25
CA PRO A 90 -13.47 -7.81 -5.10
C PRO A 90 -11.99 -7.46 -4.96
N ALA A 91 -11.50 -7.42 -3.72
CA ALA A 91 -10.07 -7.24 -3.48
C ALA A 91 -9.28 -8.41 -4.09
N PRO A 92 -8.14 -8.13 -4.76
CA PRO A 92 -7.27 -9.19 -5.25
C PRO A 92 -6.60 -9.94 -4.09
N SER A 93 -6.06 -11.12 -4.39
CA SER A 93 -5.13 -11.81 -3.49
C SER A 93 -3.70 -11.42 -3.82
N LEU A 94 -2.91 -11.10 -2.81
CA LEU A 94 -1.47 -10.85 -2.98
C LEU A 94 -0.72 -12.18 -2.89
N TRP A 95 -0.06 -12.56 -3.97
CA TRP A 95 0.81 -13.73 -4.05
C TRP A 95 2.27 -13.32 -3.97
N ILE A 96 3.05 -14.09 -3.22
CA ILE A 96 4.51 -13.97 -3.10
C ILE A 96 5.17 -15.33 -3.40
N ASN A 97 6.32 -15.32 -4.07
CA ASN A 97 7.05 -16.55 -4.37
C ASN A 97 7.61 -17.21 -3.11
N ASP A 98 7.11 -18.41 -2.79
CA ASP A 98 7.46 -19.17 -1.59
C ASP A 98 8.88 -19.77 -1.61
N LYS A 99 9.57 -19.70 -2.76
CA LYS A 99 10.94 -20.18 -2.91
C LYS A 99 11.98 -19.16 -2.46
N VAL A 100 11.61 -17.89 -2.28
CA VAL A 100 12.54 -16.82 -1.90
C VAL A 100 12.77 -16.84 -0.39
N GLN A 101 13.93 -17.33 0.05
CA GLN A 101 14.22 -17.51 1.48
C GLN A 101 14.97 -16.32 2.12
N ASN A 102 15.40 -15.34 1.33
CA ASN A 102 16.08 -14.15 1.80
C ASN A 102 15.36 -12.90 1.29
N PHE A 103 15.10 -11.96 2.18
CA PHE A 103 14.40 -10.71 1.86
C PHE A 103 15.02 -9.94 0.70
N TYR A 104 16.35 -9.97 0.58
CA TYR A 104 17.06 -9.21 -0.45
C TYR A 104 17.08 -9.89 -1.83
N ASP A 105 16.59 -11.12 -1.93
CA ASP A 105 16.56 -11.90 -3.18
C ASP A 105 15.25 -11.71 -3.95
N PHE A 106 14.24 -11.03 -3.39
CA PHE A 106 12.98 -10.76 -4.07
C PHE A 106 13.17 -9.88 -5.31
N THR A 107 12.49 -10.25 -6.39
CA THR A 107 12.38 -9.49 -7.63
C THR A 107 10.92 -9.10 -7.91
N ALA A 108 10.70 -8.29 -8.95
CA ALA A 108 9.34 -7.93 -9.36
C ALA A 108 8.49 -9.14 -9.80
N ASP A 109 9.11 -10.20 -10.31
CA ASP A 109 8.40 -11.41 -10.77
C ASP A 109 7.93 -12.30 -9.59
N ASP A 110 8.44 -12.03 -8.40
CA ASP A 110 8.13 -12.77 -7.17
C ASP A 110 6.91 -12.22 -6.41
N VAL A 111 6.25 -11.19 -6.95
CA VAL A 111 5.05 -10.57 -6.37
C VAL A 111 3.98 -10.44 -7.45
N LYS A 112 2.77 -10.91 -7.16
CA LYS A 112 1.63 -10.84 -8.10
C LYS A 112 0.33 -10.51 -7.37
N LEU A 113 -0.57 -9.80 -8.07
CA LEU A 113 -1.95 -9.67 -7.65
C LEU A 113 -2.80 -10.66 -8.44
N GLU A 114 -3.28 -11.69 -7.77
CA GLU A 114 -4.17 -12.70 -8.35
C GLU A 114 -5.63 -12.22 -8.28
N GLY A 115 -6.36 -12.38 -9.38
CA GLY A 115 -7.76 -11.96 -9.46
C GLY A 115 -7.96 -10.44 -9.46
N TYR A 116 -6.94 -9.65 -9.86
CA TYR A 116 -7.08 -8.20 -9.92
C TYR A 116 -7.96 -7.75 -11.10
N GLU A 117 -9.18 -7.35 -10.80
CA GLU A 117 -10.07 -6.63 -11.71
C GLU A 117 -10.16 -5.15 -11.32
N HIS A 118 -10.26 -4.25 -12.29
CA HIS A 118 -10.38 -2.81 -12.05
C HIS A 118 -11.29 -2.12 -13.07
N LEU A 119 -11.85 -0.95 -12.71
CA LEU A 119 -12.80 -0.19 -13.53
C LEU A 119 -12.13 0.74 -14.56
N GLY A 120 -10.89 0.45 -14.94
CA GLY A 120 -10.05 1.33 -15.76
C GLY A 120 -9.32 2.43 -14.96
N LYS A 121 -8.43 3.16 -15.66
CA LYS A 121 -7.60 4.21 -15.08
C LYS A 121 -8.38 5.53 -14.96
N LEU A 122 -8.27 6.18 -13.80
CA LEU A 122 -8.64 7.59 -13.62
C LEU A 122 -7.36 8.43 -13.57
N PRO A 123 -7.09 9.28 -14.57
CA PRO A 123 -5.87 10.09 -14.57
C PRO A 123 -5.96 11.20 -13.52
N MET A 124 -4.89 11.35 -12.72
CA MET A 124 -4.69 12.45 -11.78
C MET A 124 -3.23 12.92 -11.93
N GLU A 125 -3.02 14.22 -11.93
CA GLU A 125 -1.68 14.82 -12.07
C GLU A 125 -1.04 15.05 -10.71
N VAL A 126 0.23 14.70 -10.56
CA VAL A 126 1.00 14.94 -9.33
C VAL A 126 1.15 16.45 -9.12
N ALA A 127 0.83 16.94 -7.92
CA ALA A 127 1.15 18.30 -7.52
C ALA A 127 2.66 18.38 -7.21
N VAL A 128 3.35 19.32 -7.87
CA VAL A 128 4.79 19.58 -7.70
C VAL A 128 5.00 20.75 -6.74
#